data_AF-A0A8J4W815-F1
#
_entry.id   AF-A0A8J4W815-F1
#
_cell.length_a   1.000
_cell.length_b   1.000
_cell.length_c   1.000
_cell.angle_alpha   90.00
_cell.angle_beta   90.00
_cell.angle_gamma   90.00
#
_symmetry.space_group_name_H-M   'P 1'
#
loop_
_entity.id
_entity.type
_entity.pdbx_description
1 polymer ?
#
loop_
_entity_poly.entity_id
_entity_poly.type
_entity_poly.pdbx_seq_one_letter_code
_entity_poly.pdbx_strand_id
1 'polypeptide(L)'
;MSIVTCHFESTCHHPKLFLNEYKRTNRTKKTKILRCFPHCCPEHLNRSYCGSALCVRVKLVNTDDLDAQQQTATVATNDPTSLLMYARFEEAQANFLNLNDEVDLDGVKSSIQTEQTPKGTWIQGTVKPDSTTDSHNYVRLGFSLPRGSWSCPIVEHPLKCELNVRP
;
A
#
# COMPACT_ATOMS: atom_id res chain seq x y z
N MET A 1 -12.56 6.40 20.60
CA MET A 1 -11.45 6.61 19.65
C MET A 1 -10.61 5.36 19.71
N SER A 2 -10.41 4.71 18.57
CA SER A 2 -9.62 3.49 18.45
C SER A 2 -8.28 3.84 17.83
N ILE A 3 -7.26 3.05 18.11
CA ILE A 3 -5.96 3.18 17.46
C ILE A 3 -5.90 2.18 16.32
N VAL A 4 -5.42 2.64 15.18
CA VAL A 4 -5.20 1.83 13.99
C VAL A 4 -3.74 1.40 13.97
N THR A 5 -3.55 0.09 13.84
CA THR A 5 -2.25 -0.52 13.56
C THR A 5 -2.28 -1.15 12.18
N CYS A 6 -1.19 -0.98 11.43
CA CYS A 6 -1.08 -1.46 10.05
C CYS A 6 0.13 -2.39 9.91
N HIS A 7 -0.08 -3.58 9.35
CA HIS A 7 0.98 -4.55 9.11
C HIS A 7 0.96 -5.02 7.66
N PHE A 8 2.08 -4.91 6.96
CA PHE A 8 2.21 -5.50 5.65
C PHE A 8 2.32 -7.02 5.74
N GLU A 9 1.59 -7.73 4.88
CA GLU A 9 1.60 -9.18 4.81
C GLU A 9 2.39 -9.65 3.59
N SER A 10 3.30 -10.61 3.81
CA SER A 10 3.94 -11.30 2.71
C SER A 10 3.00 -12.33 2.10
N THR A 11 2.84 -12.27 0.79
CA THR A 11 2.10 -13.27 0.00
C THR A 11 3.03 -14.34 -0.60
N CYS A 12 4.33 -14.30 -0.25
CA CYS A 12 5.35 -15.22 -0.73
C CYS A 12 6.27 -15.68 0.41
N HIS A 13 6.96 -16.81 0.26
CA HIS A 13 7.82 -17.42 1.28
C HIS A 13 9.18 -16.72 1.49
N HIS A 14 9.36 -15.51 0.96
CA HIS A 14 10.64 -14.79 1.01
C HIS A 14 10.73 -13.95 2.29
N PRO A 15 11.94 -13.81 2.88
CA PRO A 15 12.11 -13.16 4.19
C PRO A 15 11.92 -11.65 4.15
N LYS A 16 11.98 -11.01 2.98
CA LYS A 16 11.84 -9.56 2.82
C LYS A 16 10.70 -9.25 1.85
N LEU A 17 9.72 -8.50 2.34
CA LEU A 17 8.60 -8.04 1.52
C LEU A 17 9.03 -6.94 0.54
N PHE A 18 9.87 -6.01 0.99
CA PHE A 18 10.41 -4.90 0.22
C PHE A 18 11.91 -5.09 -0.01
N LEU A 19 12.37 -4.75 -1.21
CA LEU A 19 13.80 -4.70 -1.55
C LEU A 19 14.24 -3.25 -1.74
N ASN A 20 15.55 -3.02 -1.66
CA ASN A 20 16.13 -1.70 -1.88
C ASN A 20 16.15 -1.31 -3.36
N GLU A 21 16.04 -2.29 -4.26
CA GLU A 21 16.14 -2.09 -5.71
C GLU A 21 15.09 -2.90 -6.47
N TYR A 22 14.58 -2.30 -7.55
CA TYR A 22 13.50 -2.87 -8.36
C TYR A 22 13.83 -2.79 -9.86
N LYS A 23 13.52 -3.86 -10.60
CA LYS A 23 13.63 -3.87 -12.07
C LYS A 23 12.56 -2.96 -12.68
N ARG A 24 12.97 -2.12 -13.63
CA ARG A 24 12.09 -1.20 -14.36
C ARG A 24 12.00 -1.53 -15.85
N THR A 25 10.89 -1.20 -16.49
CA THR A 25 10.75 -1.19 -17.96
C THR A 25 10.05 0.07 -18.44
N ASN A 26 10.34 0.43 -19.69
CA ASN A 26 9.58 1.47 -20.39
C ASN A 26 8.16 0.96 -20.68
N ARG A 27 7.18 1.78 -20.36
CA ARG A 27 5.80 1.71 -20.86
C ARG A 27 5.63 2.75 -21.97
N THR A 28 4.52 2.66 -22.70
CA THR A 28 4.12 3.69 -23.66
C THR A 28 4.06 5.08 -23.00
N LYS A 29 4.19 6.13 -23.80
CA LYS A 29 4.19 7.54 -23.35
C LYS A 29 5.34 7.92 -22.38
N LYS A 30 6.53 7.31 -22.55
CA LYS A 30 7.76 7.61 -21.79
C LYS A 30 7.63 7.41 -20.26
N THR A 31 6.73 6.54 -19.82
CA THR A 31 6.59 6.20 -18.39
C THR A 31 7.42 4.96 -18.05
N LYS A 32 7.92 4.86 -16.82
CA LYS A 32 8.61 3.66 -16.33
C LYS A 32 7.69 2.93 -15.37
N ILE A 33 7.66 1.61 -15.44
CA ILE A 33 6.94 0.76 -14.48
C ILE A 33 7.91 -0.11 -13.70
N LEU A 34 7.62 -0.34 -12.42
CA LEU A 34 8.32 -1.33 -11.62
C LEU A 34 7.72 -2.71 -11.95
N ARG A 35 8.59 -3.65 -12.29
CA ARG A 35 8.18 -5.01 -12.67
C ARG A 35 8.13 -5.96 -11.49
N CYS A 36 9.02 -5.78 -10.54
CA CYS A 36 9.17 -6.68 -9.41
C CYS A 36 8.94 -5.98 -8.07
N PHE A 37 7.91 -5.13 -8.01
CA PHE A 37 7.44 -4.59 -6.75
C PHE A 37 6.36 -5.52 -6.17
N PRO A 38 6.32 -5.80 -4.85
CA PRO A 38 7.18 -5.25 -3.79
C PRO A 38 8.54 -5.96 -3.64
N HIS A 39 8.79 -7.05 -4.37
CA HIS A 39 10.10 -7.72 -4.40
C HIS A 39 10.33 -8.51 -5.71
N CYS A 40 11.61 -8.75 -6.01
CA CYS A 40 12.09 -9.61 -7.09
C CYS A 40 12.22 -11.05 -6.59
N CYS A 41 11.15 -11.85 -6.72
CA CYS A 41 11.16 -13.27 -6.37
C CYS A 41 11.63 -14.12 -7.56
N PRO A 42 12.57 -15.07 -7.38
CA PRO A 42 13.00 -15.97 -8.45
C PRO A 42 11.88 -16.88 -8.97
N GLU A 43 10.92 -17.25 -8.12
CA GLU A 43 9.74 -18.06 -8.53
C GLU A 43 8.79 -17.27 -9.45
N HIS A 44 8.77 -15.94 -9.35
CA HIS A 44 7.93 -15.08 -10.19
C HIS A 44 8.67 -14.49 -11.42
N LEU A 45 9.94 -14.83 -11.64
CA LEU A 45 10.75 -14.29 -12.74
C LEU A 45 10.32 -14.77 -14.14
N ASN A 46 9.59 -15.89 -14.24
CA ASN A 46 9.20 -16.47 -15.53
C ASN A 46 8.38 -15.52 -16.42
N ARG A 47 7.70 -14.52 -15.84
CA ARG A 47 6.89 -13.55 -16.59
C ARG A 47 7.52 -12.17 -16.72
N SER A 48 8.76 -11.98 -16.27
CA SER A 48 9.39 -10.66 -16.23
C SER A 48 8.68 -9.63 -15.35
N TYR A 49 7.59 -9.96 -14.64
CA TYR A 49 6.89 -9.15 -13.64
C TYR A 49 6.36 -10.03 -12.49
N CYS A 50 6.47 -9.56 -11.26
CA CYS A 50 5.97 -10.26 -10.07
C CYS A 50 4.44 -10.14 -9.99
N GLY A 51 3.89 -8.95 -10.30
CA GLY A 51 2.44 -8.71 -10.36
C GLY A 51 1.67 -8.94 -9.05
N SER A 52 2.36 -9.34 -7.97
CA SER A 52 1.78 -9.61 -6.66
C SER A 52 1.13 -8.36 -6.08
N ALA A 53 -0.05 -8.55 -5.49
CA ALA A 53 -0.71 -7.52 -4.71
C ALA A 53 0.05 -7.29 -3.40
N LEU A 54 0.08 -6.04 -2.94
CA LEU A 54 0.51 -5.71 -1.58
C LEU A 54 -0.69 -5.87 -0.66
N CYS A 55 -0.57 -6.65 0.41
CA CYS A 55 -1.63 -6.84 1.38
C CYS A 55 -1.26 -6.15 2.68
N VAL A 56 -2.23 -5.48 3.29
CA VAL A 56 -2.10 -4.82 4.60
C VAL A 56 -3.21 -5.34 5.49
N ARG A 57 -2.82 -5.78 6.68
CA ARG A 57 -3.75 -6.04 7.78
C ARG A 57 -3.88 -4.76 8.60
N VAL A 58 -5.11 -4.32 8.80
CA VAL A 58 -5.46 -3.15 9.58
C VAL A 58 -6.23 -3.61 10.79
N LYS A 59 -5.73 -3.33 11.99
CA LYS A 59 -6.36 -3.73 13.25
C LYS A 59 -6.72 -2.50 14.07
N LEU A 60 -7.93 -2.49 14.63
CA LEU A 60 -8.35 -1.54 15.65
C LEU A 60 -7.95 -2.10 17.01
N VAL A 61 -7.18 -1.32 17.77
CA VAL A 61 -6.71 -1.63 19.11
C VAL A 61 -7.10 -0.52 20.07
N ASN A 62 -7.33 -0.90 21.34
CA ASN A 62 -7.53 0.08 22.39
C ASN A 62 -6.18 0.72 22.76
N THR A 63 -6.23 1.92 23.33
CA THR A 63 -5.06 2.66 23.84
C THR A 63 -4.19 1.84 24.79
N ASP A 64 -4.81 0.91 25.51
CA ASP A 64 -4.18 0.16 26.61
C ASP A 64 -3.38 -1.05 26.10
N ASP A 65 -3.56 -1.44 24.84
CA ASP A 65 -2.96 -2.64 24.23
C ASP A 65 -1.79 -2.34 23.27
N LEU A 66 -1.24 -1.11 23.29
CA LEU A 66 -0.20 -0.71 22.35
C LEU A 66 1.22 -1.18 22.74
N ASP A 67 1.87 -1.88 21.82
CA ASP A 67 3.33 -2.07 21.84
C ASP A 67 4.05 -0.85 21.21
N ALA A 68 5.11 -0.38 21.86
CA ALA A 68 5.79 0.90 21.61
C ALA A 68 6.52 1.05 20.25
N GLN A 69 6.38 0.12 19.30
CA GLN A 69 7.13 0.11 18.03
C GLN A 69 6.25 0.15 16.77
N GLN A 70 4.94 0.31 16.90
CA GLN A 70 4.04 0.34 15.75
C GLN A 70 3.69 1.76 15.32
N GLN A 71 3.62 1.99 14.00
CA GLN A 71 3.04 3.21 13.46
C GLN A 71 1.54 3.21 13.75
N THR A 72 1.10 4.17 14.56
CA THR A 72 -0.27 4.28 15.06
C THR A 72 -0.94 5.55 14.53
N ALA A 73 -2.19 5.42 14.10
CA ALA A 73 -3.08 6.55 13.80
C ALA A 73 -4.37 6.42 14.61
N THR A 74 -4.96 7.53 15.05
CA THR A 74 -6.20 7.49 15.84
C THR A 74 -7.42 7.66 14.94
N VAL A 75 -8.46 6.85 15.12
CA VAL A 75 -9.71 6.94 14.36
C VAL A 75 -10.94 7.00 15.27
N ALA A 76 -12.02 7.59 14.75
CA ALA A 76 -13.29 7.72 15.46
C ALA A 76 -14.17 6.45 15.37
N THR A 77 -13.85 5.51 14.48
CA THR A 77 -14.62 4.28 14.26
C THR A 77 -14.12 3.11 15.12
N ASN A 78 -15.03 2.19 15.43
CA ASN A 78 -14.73 0.89 16.05
C ASN A 78 -14.94 -0.27 15.07
N ASP A 79 -15.35 0.04 13.83
CA ASP A 79 -15.53 -0.93 12.76
C ASP A 79 -14.37 -0.80 11.75
N PRO A 80 -13.48 -1.79 11.64
CA PRO A 80 -12.36 -1.72 10.71
C PRO A 80 -12.81 -1.73 9.25
N THR A 81 -14.02 -2.21 8.95
CA THR A 81 -14.55 -2.30 7.57
C THR A 81 -15.05 -0.96 7.05
N SER A 82 -15.32 0.01 7.94
CA SER A 82 -15.70 1.37 7.54
C SER A 82 -14.52 2.21 7.05
N LEU A 83 -13.29 1.74 7.28
CA LEU A 83 -12.08 2.48 6.94
C LEU A 83 -11.81 2.49 5.43
N LEU A 84 -11.52 3.66 4.89
CA LEU A 84 -10.97 3.81 3.55
C LEU A 84 -9.46 3.92 3.61
N MET A 85 -8.77 3.07 2.84
CA MET A 85 -7.32 3.05 2.79
C MET A 85 -6.81 3.34 1.39
N TYR A 86 -5.84 4.23 1.31
CA TYR A 86 -5.14 4.58 0.09
C TYR A 86 -3.64 4.39 0.30
N ALA A 87 -2.97 3.82 -0.69
CA ALA A 87 -1.52 3.71 -0.74
C ALA A 87 -0.98 4.76 -1.71
N ARG A 88 0.12 5.40 -1.30
CA ARG A 88 0.92 6.28 -2.15
C ARG A 88 2.38 5.86 -2.08
N PHE A 89 3.06 6.04 -3.21
CA PHE A 89 4.48 5.77 -3.35
C PHE A 89 5.23 7.07 -3.49
N GLU A 90 6.24 7.23 -2.65
CA GLU A 90 7.04 8.44 -2.59
C GLU A 90 8.53 8.08 -2.59
N GLU A 91 9.36 9.05 -2.98
CA GLU A 91 10.80 8.91 -2.80
C GLU A 91 11.09 8.86 -1.31
N ALA A 92 11.95 7.95 -0.84
CA ALA A 92 12.18 7.74 0.59
C ALA A 92 12.76 8.97 1.31
N GLN A 93 13.37 9.89 0.57
CA GLN A 93 13.89 11.15 1.08
C GLN A 93 12.90 12.31 0.95
N ALA A 94 11.84 12.12 0.16
CA ALA A 94 10.82 13.12 -0.04
C ALA A 94 9.70 12.91 0.99
N ASN A 95 9.74 13.69 2.06
CA ASN A 95 8.69 13.68 3.09
C ASN A 95 7.49 14.51 2.60
N PHE A 96 6.76 14.05 1.58
CA PHE A 96 5.61 14.80 1.07
C PHE A 96 4.39 14.69 1.98
N LEU A 97 4.27 13.58 2.72
CA LEU A 97 3.22 13.35 3.72
C LEU A 97 3.85 12.87 5.03
N ASN A 98 3.24 13.24 6.13
CA ASN A 98 3.53 12.77 7.48
C ASN A 98 2.31 12.06 8.07
N LEU A 99 2.54 11.30 9.14
CA LEU A 99 1.45 10.69 9.89
C LEU A 99 0.52 11.77 10.45
N ASN A 100 -0.79 11.55 10.29
CA ASN A 100 -1.86 12.46 10.68
C ASN A 100 -2.01 13.72 9.80
N ASP A 101 -1.32 13.80 8.66
CA ASP A 101 -1.59 14.85 7.69
C ASP A 101 -3.03 14.73 7.16
N GLU A 102 -3.73 15.86 7.12
CA GLU A 102 -5.04 15.95 6.48
C GLU A 102 -4.86 16.14 4.97
N VAL A 103 -5.44 15.23 4.19
CA VAL A 103 -5.38 15.26 2.73
C VAL A 103 -6.77 15.49 2.17
N ASP A 104 -6.91 16.26 1.09
CA ASP A 104 -8.20 16.40 0.39
C ASP A 104 -8.66 15.07 -0.22
N LEU A 105 -9.90 14.65 0.05
CA LEU A 105 -10.42 13.36 -0.44
C LEU A 105 -10.66 13.39 -1.94
N ASP A 106 -11.14 14.51 -2.48
CA ASP A 106 -11.48 14.62 -3.90
C ASP A 106 -10.20 14.71 -4.73
N GLY A 107 -9.16 15.38 -4.23
CA GLY A 107 -7.80 15.31 -4.76
C GLY A 107 -7.21 13.90 -4.79
N VAL A 108 -7.39 13.10 -3.73
CA VAL A 108 -6.97 11.69 -3.73
C VAL A 108 -7.74 10.89 -4.78
N LYS A 109 -9.07 10.99 -4.80
CA LYS A 109 -9.93 10.24 -5.72
C LYS A 109 -9.67 10.58 -7.18
N SER A 110 -9.46 11.85 -7.50
CA SER A 110 -9.16 12.32 -8.86
C SER A 110 -7.77 11.89 -9.35
N SER A 111 -6.85 11.57 -8.44
CA SER A 111 -5.49 11.09 -8.73
C SER A 111 -5.31 9.58 -8.45
N ILE A 112 -6.39 8.80 -8.43
CA ILE A 112 -6.29 7.34 -8.39
C ILE A 112 -5.71 6.83 -9.70
N GLN A 113 -4.71 5.96 -9.61
CA GLN A 113 -4.07 5.36 -10.75
C GLN A 113 -4.99 4.33 -11.43
N THR A 114 -5.43 4.63 -12.66
CA THR A 114 -6.29 3.76 -13.47
C THR A 114 -5.73 3.62 -14.89
N GLU A 115 -6.43 2.90 -15.78
CA GLU A 115 -6.06 2.88 -17.21
C GLU A 115 -6.27 4.27 -17.86
N GLN A 116 -7.28 5.01 -17.42
CA GLN A 116 -7.61 6.36 -17.87
C GLN A 116 -6.70 7.42 -17.23
N THR A 117 -6.26 7.18 -16.00
CA THR A 117 -5.36 8.05 -15.22
C THR A 117 -4.04 7.33 -14.92
N PRO A 118 -3.20 7.05 -15.94
CA PRO A 118 -1.99 6.23 -15.77
C PRO A 118 -0.88 6.93 -14.97
N LYS A 119 -1.01 8.25 -14.75
CA LYS A 119 -0.10 9.06 -13.92
C LYS A 119 -0.65 9.35 -12.52
N GLY A 120 -1.79 8.75 -12.14
CA GLY A 120 -2.32 8.88 -10.79
C GLY A 120 -1.29 8.41 -9.76
N THR A 121 -1.22 9.11 -8.63
CA THR A 121 -0.24 8.86 -7.57
C THR A 121 -0.80 8.02 -6.43
N TRP A 122 -2.11 7.80 -6.41
CA TRP A 122 -2.80 7.07 -5.35
C TRP A 122 -3.36 5.74 -5.83
N ILE A 123 -3.46 4.79 -4.91
CA ILE A 123 -4.01 3.46 -5.14
C ILE A 123 -5.00 3.16 -4.04
N GLN A 124 -6.25 2.89 -4.40
CA GLN A 124 -7.26 2.53 -3.42
C GLN A 124 -7.13 1.05 -3.03
N GLY A 125 -7.18 0.79 -1.72
CA GLY A 125 -7.23 -0.56 -1.17
C GLY A 125 -8.57 -1.23 -1.44
N THR A 126 -8.54 -2.53 -1.69
CA THR A 126 -9.74 -3.36 -1.82
C THR A 126 -9.82 -4.33 -0.66
N VAL A 127 -10.97 -4.40 0.02
CA VAL A 127 -11.17 -5.38 1.09
C VAL A 127 -10.99 -6.79 0.50
N LYS A 128 -10.14 -7.59 1.14
CA LYS A 128 -9.93 -8.98 0.79
C LYS A 128 -10.70 -9.85 1.76
N PRO A 129 -11.41 -10.88 1.27
CA PRO A 129 -12.05 -11.85 2.15
C PRO A 129 -10.96 -12.58 2.93
N ASP A 130 -11.17 -12.73 4.24
CA ASP A 130 -10.34 -13.62 5.04
C ASP A 130 -10.72 -15.07 4.82
N SER A 131 -9.71 -15.92 4.71
CA SER A 131 -9.88 -17.38 4.77
C SER A 131 -9.94 -17.89 6.20
N THR A 132 -9.69 -17.04 7.20
CA THR A 132 -9.65 -17.37 8.62
C THR A 132 -10.78 -16.66 9.36
N THR A 133 -11.64 -17.45 9.99
CA THR A 133 -12.88 -17.08 10.70
C THR A 133 -12.70 -16.19 11.94
N ASP A 134 -11.51 -15.64 12.16
CA ASP A 134 -11.15 -15.04 13.43
C ASP A 134 -10.73 -13.59 13.24
N SER A 135 -11.70 -12.68 13.35
CA SER A 135 -11.76 -11.68 14.42
C SER A 135 -12.48 -10.40 13.96
N HIS A 136 -13.37 -9.89 14.81
CA HIS A 136 -14.18 -8.69 14.57
C HIS A 136 -13.37 -7.37 14.50
N ASN A 137 -12.05 -7.41 14.70
CA ASN A 137 -11.24 -6.22 14.98
C ASN A 137 -10.15 -5.95 13.92
N TYR A 138 -10.07 -6.72 12.83
CA TYR A 138 -9.20 -6.37 11.70
C TYR A 138 -9.89 -6.49 10.35
N VAL A 139 -9.33 -5.77 9.37
CA VAL A 139 -9.66 -5.89 7.96
C VAL A 139 -8.39 -6.10 7.15
N ARG A 140 -8.49 -6.94 6.12
CA ARG A 140 -7.41 -7.17 5.17
C ARG A 140 -7.67 -6.37 3.90
N LEU A 141 -6.70 -5.55 3.50
CA LEU A 141 -6.78 -4.68 2.33
C LEU A 141 -5.68 -5.03 1.33
N GLY A 142 -6.08 -5.33 0.10
CA GLY A 142 -5.17 -5.61 -1.00
C GLY A 142 -5.07 -4.43 -1.95
N PHE A 143 -3.83 -4.06 -2.28
CA PHE A 143 -3.48 -3.04 -3.26
C PHE A 143 -2.92 -3.72 -4.50
N SER A 144 -3.61 -3.51 -5.63
CA SER A 144 -3.22 -4.04 -6.92
C SER A 144 -3.44 -2.98 -7.99
N LEU A 145 -2.48 -2.85 -8.89
CA LEU A 145 -2.61 -1.94 -10.03
C LEU A 145 -3.12 -2.66 -11.27
N PRO A 146 -3.75 -1.93 -12.21
CA PRO A 146 -4.14 -2.50 -13.49
C PRO A 146 -2.94 -3.17 -14.18
N ARG A 147 -3.06 -4.47 -14.47
CA ARG A 147 -2.02 -5.33 -15.08
C ARG A 147 -0.75 -5.52 -14.23
N GLY A 148 -0.82 -5.33 -12.90
CA GLY A 148 0.32 -5.54 -11.99
C GLY A 148 1.47 -4.54 -12.19
N SER A 149 1.23 -3.45 -12.90
CA SER A 149 2.25 -2.47 -13.27
C SER A 149 2.24 -1.29 -12.30
N TRP A 150 3.26 -1.23 -11.44
CA TRP A 150 3.46 -0.11 -10.52
C TRP A 150 4.07 1.07 -11.27
N SER A 151 3.24 2.09 -11.55
CA SER A 151 3.67 3.32 -12.19
C SER A 151 4.23 4.21 -11.10
N CYS A 152 5.53 4.42 -11.13
CA CYS A 152 6.15 5.45 -10.32
C CYS A 152 6.55 6.58 -11.27
N PRO A 153 6.40 7.86 -10.89
CA PRO A 153 7.20 8.94 -11.47
C PRO A 153 8.68 8.52 -11.51
N ILE A 154 9.50 9.15 -12.35
CA ILE A 154 10.91 8.77 -12.43
C ILE A 154 11.60 9.19 -11.14
N VAL A 155 11.62 8.29 -10.17
CA VAL A 155 12.35 8.42 -8.92
C VAL A 155 13.65 7.63 -9.06
N GLU A 156 14.79 8.27 -8.77
CA GLU A 156 16.12 7.62 -8.72
C GLU A 156 16.49 7.12 -7.31
N HIS A 157 15.62 7.35 -6.32
CA HIS A 157 15.82 7.06 -4.91
C HIS A 157 15.02 5.83 -4.43
N PRO A 158 15.38 5.23 -3.27
CA PRO A 158 14.58 4.19 -2.62
C PRO A 158 13.13 4.64 -2.43
N LEU A 159 12.18 3.71 -2.46
CA LEU A 159 10.75 4.01 -2.33
C LEU A 159 10.26 3.78 -0.90
N LYS A 160 9.42 4.69 -0.41
CA LYS A 160 8.66 4.52 0.83
C LYS A 160 7.19 4.31 0.47
N CYS A 161 6.56 3.30 1.10
CA CYS A 161 5.11 3.14 1.07
C CYS A 161 4.54 3.81 2.30
N GLU A 162 3.69 4.82 2.11
CA GLU A 162 2.91 5.39 3.20
C GLU A 162 1.44 4.99 3.05
N LEU A 163 0.87 4.56 4.17
CA LEU A 163 -0.51 4.16 4.28
C LEU A 163 -1.27 5.30 4.96
N ASN A 164 -2.21 5.90 4.24
CA ASN A 164 -3.14 6.86 4.83
C ASN A 164 -4.48 6.16 5.07
N VAL A 165 -4.87 6.12 6.35
CA VAL A 165 -6.14 5.57 6.83
C VAL A 165 -7.06 6.74 7.12
N ARG A 166 -8.25 6.75 6.52
CA ARG A 166 -9.29 7.73 6.83
C ARG A 166 -10.45 7.08 7.60
N PRO A 167 -11.03 7.79 8.59
CA PRO A 167 -12.28 7.40 9.26
C PRO A 167 -13.50 7.52 8.34
#